data_AF-A0AAW1ERW6-F1
#
_entry.id   AF-A0AAW1ERW6-F1
#
_cell.length_a   1.000
_cell.length_b   1.000
_cell.length_c   1.000
_cell.angle_alpha   90.00
_cell.angle_beta   90.00
_cell.angle_gamma   90.00
#
_symmetry.space_group_name_H-M   'P 1'
#
loop_
_entity.id
_entity.type
_entity.pdbx_description
1 polymer ?
#
loop_
_entity_poly.entity_id
_entity_poly.type
_entity_poly.pdbx_seq_one_letter_code
_entity_poly.pdbx_strand_id
1 'polypeptide(L)'
;MDSERFHCPMVLGEEGFTSGRHDWEVQVGLRNNWDVGVAKETVNRKEIIEVERANGFLAIGKRGFATSSLYTSMGPFQSKASNSSYTVLIDGR
;
A
#
# COMPACT_ATOMS: atom_id res chain seq x y z
N MET A 1 -9.00 23.81 3.67
CA MET A 1 -8.84 22.35 3.78
C MET A 1 -7.38 22.07 3.52
N ASP A 2 -6.72 21.32 4.40
CA ASP A 2 -5.31 20.93 4.22
C ASP A 2 -5.15 20.14 2.92
N SER A 3 -4.31 20.62 2.00
CA SER A 3 -4.05 19.99 0.70
C SER A 3 -3.36 18.63 0.83
N GLU A 4 -2.65 18.39 1.94
CA GLU A 4 -1.86 17.18 2.13
C GLU A 4 -2.68 15.98 2.61
N ARG A 5 -3.81 16.24 3.30
CA ARG A 5 -4.68 15.21 3.86
C ARG A 5 -5.51 14.47 2.80
N PHE A 6 -5.55 13.14 2.89
CA PHE A 6 -6.43 12.31 2.08
C PHE A 6 -7.90 12.38 2.53
N HIS A 7 -8.83 12.29 1.58
CA HIS A 7 -10.25 12.07 1.84
C HIS A 7 -10.49 10.65 2.38
N CYS A 8 -9.81 9.66 1.80
CA CYS A 8 -9.78 8.27 2.28
C CYS A 8 -8.84 8.09 3.49
N PRO A 9 -8.97 6.99 4.27
CA PRO A 9 -8.13 6.71 5.44
C PRO A 9 -6.73 6.23 5.01
N MET A 10 -5.95 7.13 4.44
CA MET A 10 -4.61 6.90 3.91
C MET A 10 -3.64 7.95 4.47
N VAL A 11 -2.38 7.55 4.62
CA VAL A 11 -1.28 8.42 5.03
C VAL A 11 -0.05 8.08 4.19
N LEU A 12 0.80 9.07 3.94
CA LEU A 12 2.10 8.88 3.31
C LEU A 12 3.20 8.94 4.37
N GLY A 13 4.33 8.32 4.08
CA GLY A 13 5.57 8.58 4.80
C GLY A 13 6.00 10.04 4.60
N GLU A 14 6.85 10.52 5.50
CA GLU A 14 7.37 11.88 5.47
C GLU A 14 8.30 12.12 4.27
N GLU A 15 9.19 11.17 3.99
CA GLU A 15 10.17 11.28 2.92
C GLU A 15 9.71 10.54 1.66
N GLY A 16 9.74 11.25 0.53
CA GLY A 16 9.62 10.67 -0.80
C GLY A 16 10.97 10.25 -1.37
N PHE A 17 10.95 9.46 -2.44
CA PHE A 17 12.16 9.04 -3.14
C PHE A 17 11.94 9.00 -4.65
N THR A 18 13.01 9.26 -5.40
CA THR A 18 12.99 9.28 -6.88
C THR A 18 13.90 8.22 -7.51
N SER A 19 14.79 7.60 -6.73
CA SER A 19 15.70 6.55 -7.18
C SER A 19 16.22 5.71 -6.01
N GLY A 20 16.88 4.60 -6.31
CA GLY A 20 17.50 3.73 -5.32
C GLY A 20 16.59 2.61 -4.83
N ARG A 21 17.13 1.75 -3.96
CA ARG A 21 16.40 0.65 -3.34
C ARG A 21 15.97 1.03 -1.94
N HIS A 22 14.70 0.83 -1.64
CA HIS A 22 14.07 1.15 -0.36
C HIS A 22 13.32 -0.06 0.17
N ASP A 23 13.46 -0.33 1.47
CA ASP A 23 12.81 -1.42 2.17
C ASP A 23 12.25 -0.98 3.50
N TRP A 24 11.06 -1.47 3.82
CA TRP A 24 10.42 -1.27 5.10
C TRP A 24 9.61 -2.51 5.50
N GLU A 25 9.50 -2.71 6.82
CA GLU A 25 8.67 -3.74 7.41
C GLU A 25 7.44 -3.08 8.07
N VAL A 26 6.25 -3.64 7.82
CA VAL A 26 5.03 -3.20 8.49
C VAL A 26 4.43 -4.35 9.27
N GLN A 27 4.22 -4.11 10.57
CA GLN A 27 3.51 -5.02 11.45
C GLN A 27 2.01 -4.72 11.40
N VAL A 28 1.24 -5.62 10.78
CA VAL A 28 -0.22 -5.45 10.62
C VAL A 28 -1.02 -6.21 11.69
N GLY A 29 -0.38 -7.13 12.41
CA GLY A 29 -1.01 -7.91 13.48
C GLY A 29 -2.19 -8.74 12.95
N LEU A 30 -3.30 -8.75 13.70
CA LEU A 30 -4.54 -9.47 13.35
C LEU A 30 -5.52 -8.61 12.53
N ARG A 31 -5.05 -7.55 11.88
CA ARG A 31 -5.92 -6.67 11.08
C ARG A 31 -6.32 -7.35 9.78
N ASN A 32 -7.60 -7.22 9.43
CA ASN A 32 -8.20 -7.84 8.25
C ASN A 32 -8.42 -6.88 7.08
N ASN A 33 -8.19 -5.59 7.31
CA ASN A 33 -8.33 -4.53 6.31
C ASN A 33 -7.14 -3.58 6.45
N TRP A 34 -6.23 -3.63 5.48
CA TRP A 34 -5.06 -2.77 5.41
C TRP A 34 -4.49 -2.79 3.99
N ASP A 35 -3.77 -1.72 3.68
CA ASP A 35 -2.98 -1.53 2.47
C ASP A 35 -1.61 -0.97 2.87
N VAL A 36 -0.54 -1.51 2.29
CA VAL A 36 0.83 -0.99 2.45
C VAL A 36 1.52 -0.99 1.10
N GLY A 37 2.31 0.05 0.82
CA GLY A 37 2.93 0.21 -0.48
C GLY A 37 3.42 1.62 -0.70
N VAL A 38 3.45 2.02 -1.97
CA VAL A 38 3.83 3.37 -2.39
C VAL A 38 2.77 4.03 -3.23
N ALA A 39 2.83 5.34 -3.21
CA ALA A 39 2.06 6.23 -4.07
C ALA A 39 3.02 7.18 -4.78
N LYS A 40 2.65 7.63 -5.97
CA LYS A 40 3.25 8.84 -6.54
C LYS A 40 2.93 10.02 -5.64
N GLU A 41 3.80 11.02 -5.57
CA GLU A 41 3.52 12.26 -4.84
C GLU A 41 2.26 12.96 -5.37
N THR A 42 1.99 12.80 -6.67
CA THR A 42 0.91 13.42 -7.45
C THR A 42 -0.43 12.70 -7.38
N VAL A 43 -0.60 11.67 -6.54
CA VAL A 43 -1.90 10.98 -6.42
C VAL A 43 -3.01 11.93 -5.97
N ASN A 44 -4.23 11.73 -6.49
CA ASN A 44 -5.39 12.51 -6.07
C ASN A 44 -5.72 12.18 -4.60
N ARG A 45 -5.69 13.21 -3.74
CA ARG A 45 -5.96 13.08 -2.30
C ARG A 45 -7.38 13.47 -1.91
N LYS A 46 -8.20 14.02 -2.82
CA LYS A 46 -9.48 14.67 -2.48
C LYS A 46 -10.72 13.89 -2.90
N GLU A 47 -10.53 12.82 -3.67
CA GLU A 47 -11.61 11.94 -4.11
C GLU A 47 -11.50 10.55 -3.48
N ILE A 48 -12.59 9.78 -3.60
CA ILE A 48 -12.56 8.35 -3.33
C ILE A 48 -11.85 7.69 -4.50
N ILE A 49 -10.69 7.08 -4.23
CA ILE A 49 -9.82 6.49 -5.25
C ILE A 49 -9.48 5.04 -4.91
N GLU A 50 -9.40 4.20 -5.93
CA GLU A 50 -8.98 2.81 -5.80
C GLU A 50 -7.45 2.70 -5.76
N VAL A 51 -6.95 1.76 -4.95
CA VAL A 51 -5.52 1.48 -4.79
C VAL A 51 -5.04 0.59 -5.95
N GLU A 52 -4.77 1.22 -7.09
CA GLU A 52 -4.31 0.57 -8.31
C GLU A 52 -3.22 1.37 -9.05
N ARG A 53 -2.54 0.71 -9.99
CA ARG A 53 -1.42 1.34 -10.73
C ARG A 53 -1.85 2.53 -11.57
N ALA A 54 -3.04 2.48 -12.17
CA ALA A 54 -3.59 3.57 -12.97
C ALA A 54 -3.73 4.87 -12.14
N ASN A 55 -4.06 4.71 -10.87
CA ASN A 55 -4.20 5.80 -9.90
C ASN A 55 -2.89 6.19 -9.21
N GLY A 56 -1.75 5.60 -9.62
CA GLY A 56 -0.44 5.93 -9.09
C GLY A 56 -0.04 5.18 -7.82
N PHE A 57 -0.75 4.09 -7.48
CA PHE A 57 -0.44 3.25 -6.32
C PHE A 57 0.22 1.93 -6.73
N LEU A 58 1.18 1.48 -5.92
CA LEU A 58 1.68 0.12 -5.94
C LEU A 58 1.63 -0.42 -4.52
N ALA A 59 0.72 -1.33 -4.24
CA ALA A 59 0.46 -1.80 -2.90
C ALA A 59 0.16 -3.30 -2.83
N ILE A 60 0.28 -3.82 -1.62
CA ILE A 60 -0.31 -5.08 -1.19
C ILE A 60 -1.31 -4.80 -0.08
N GLY A 61 -2.32 -5.64 0.03
CA GLY A 61 -3.34 -5.47 1.05
C GLY A 61 -4.07 -6.77 1.38
N LYS A 62 -4.94 -6.67 2.38
CA LYS A 62 -5.86 -7.73 2.80
C LYS A 62 -7.26 -7.16 2.92
N ARG A 63 -8.26 -7.83 2.35
CA ARG A 63 -9.68 -7.49 2.51
C ARG A 63 -10.49 -8.69 3.03
N GLY A 64 -10.64 -8.76 4.33
CA GLY A 64 -11.36 -9.84 5.01
C GLY A 64 -10.44 -10.84 5.70
N PHE A 65 -11.04 -11.86 6.30
CA PHE A 65 -10.37 -12.73 7.25
C PHE A 65 -9.53 -13.83 6.59
N ALA A 66 -9.91 -14.28 5.40
CA ALA A 66 -9.25 -15.39 4.72
C ALA A 66 -7.83 -15.01 4.24
N THR A 67 -6.93 -15.99 4.16
CA THR A 67 -5.60 -15.78 3.53
C THR A 67 -5.71 -15.51 2.03
N SER A 68 -6.74 -16.05 1.38
CA SER A 68 -7.10 -15.74 -0.01
C SER A 68 -7.58 -14.30 -0.23
N SER A 69 -7.84 -13.55 0.83
CA SER A 69 -8.19 -12.12 0.77
C SER A 69 -6.99 -11.21 0.50
N LEU A 70 -5.78 -11.76 0.34
CA LEU A 70 -4.60 -10.99 -0.01
C LEU A 70 -4.60 -10.61 -1.49
N TYR A 71 -4.21 -9.38 -1.77
CA TYR A 71 -4.12 -8.85 -3.12
C TYR A 71 -2.92 -7.92 -3.27
N THR A 72 -2.58 -7.65 -4.52
CA THR A 72 -1.72 -6.54 -4.91
C THR A 72 -2.49 -5.64 -5.87
N SER A 73 -2.06 -4.39 -6.04
CA SER A 73 -2.52 -3.48 -7.09
C SER A 73 -2.28 -4.01 -8.53
N MET A 74 -1.69 -5.20 -8.67
CA MET A 74 -1.55 -5.94 -9.93
C MET A 74 -2.51 -7.15 -10.06
N GLY A 75 -3.35 -7.43 -9.05
CA GLY A 75 -4.28 -8.55 -9.03
C GLY A 75 -4.18 -9.45 -7.77
N PRO A 76 -4.94 -10.56 -7.72
CA PRO A 76 -4.91 -11.50 -6.59
C PRO A 76 -3.54 -12.19 -6.48
N PHE A 77 -3.02 -12.33 -5.26
CA PHE A 77 -1.75 -13.02 -5.00
C PHE A 77 -1.94 -14.13 -3.96
N GLN A 78 -1.47 -15.34 -4.29
CA GLN A 78 -1.47 -16.48 -3.37
C GLN A 78 -0.19 -16.43 -2.52
N SER A 79 -0.22 -15.69 -1.41
CA SER A 79 0.91 -15.70 -0.47
C SER A 79 0.90 -16.97 0.39
N LYS A 80 2.08 -17.59 0.59
CA LYS A 80 2.28 -18.65 1.59
C LYS A 80 2.56 -18.12 3.00
N ALA A 81 2.53 -16.79 3.21
CA ALA A 81 2.96 -16.20 4.47
C ALA A 81 1.90 -16.40 5.57
N SER A 82 2.25 -17.17 6.60
CA SER A 82 1.43 -17.40 7.79
C SER A 82 1.61 -16.32 8.87
N ASN A 83 2.47 -15.32 8.66
CA ASN A 83 2.95 -14.46 9.75
C ASN A 83 2.57 -12.99 9.53
N SER A 84 2.23 -12.33 10.65
CA SER A 84 1.65 -11.00 10.82
C SER A 84 2.53 -9.80 10.42
N SER A 85 3.63 -10.04 9.70
CA SER A 85 4.58 -9.03 9.21
C SER A 85 4.75 -9.18 7.70
N TYR A 86 4.69 -8.05 6.99
CA TYR A 86 4.91 -7.99 5.56
C TYR A 86 6.07 -7.04 5.25
N THR A 87 6.98 -7.47 4.38
CA THR A 87 8.07 -6.64 3.86
C THR A 87 7.69 -6.17 2.46
N VAL A 88 7.78 -4.85 2.24
CA VAL A 88 7.63 -4.26 0.90
C VAL A 88 9.03 -3.88 0.41
N LEU A 89 9.42 -4.42 -0.74
CA LEU A 89 10.69 -4.12 -1.39
C LEU A 89 10.41 -3.35 -2.67
N ILE A 90 11.01 -2.17 -2.80
CA ILE A 90 10.89 -1.35 -4.02
C ILE A 90 12.28 -1.01 -4.56
N ASP A 91 12.48 -1.35 -5.84
CA ASP A 91 13.67 -0.98 -6.62
C ASP A 91 13.27 0.18 -7.55
N GLY A 92 13.60 1.41 -7.14
CA GLY A 92 13.42 2.62 -7.93
C GLY A 92 14.59 2.77 -8.91
N ARG A 93 14.51 2.08 -10.05
CA ARG A 93 15.44 2.27 -11.18
C ARG A 93 15.09 3.48 -12.01
#